data_AF-A0A2V8A131-F1
#
_entry.id   AF-A0A2V8A131-F1
#
_cell.length_a   1.000
_cell.length_b   1.000
_cell.length_c   1.000
_cell.angle_alpha   90.00
_cell.angle_beta   90.00
_cell.angle_gamma   90.00
#
_symmetry.space_group_name_H-M   'P 1'
#
loop_
_entity.id
_entity.type
_entity.pdbx_description
1 polymer ?
#
loop_
_entity_poly.entity_id
_entity_poly.type
_entity_poly.pdbx_seq_one_letter_code
_entity_poly.pdbx_strand_id
1 'polypeptide(L)'
;MRVRRPSAAIAATAFAAGASLLIVASSRSISAQAESWTPPHRMLLTPERALAMIVASDRHLEYVPGEVLVRFRPGVGVAGQQRALTALRSRPAPADLRWIGDTALVTDPVERDATILATQLNAQPEVAEAEPNYLYRISNTPNDPGFMQRQWNLAALDMPRAWDINPGASDNLTVAVVDTGITAVTRSYSFLTWNGRTTQQVSVPYGISPDFSAARLVTPRDFVFWDGPVLDMHGHGTHVASTIGEDTNNSLAEAGIAYRVKLMPVKVCVGFWEVQFVMTATGYRGFVPTDSGGCATSEIVEGIRYAADNGAKVINLSLGATR
;
A
#
# COMPACT_ATOMS: atom_id res chain seq x y z
N MET A 1 -18.38 -18.07 -80.62
CA MET A 1 -19.34 -17.15 -81.27
C MET A 1 -19.57 -15.99 -80.30
N ARG A 2 -19.19 -14.75 -80.70
CA ARG A 2 -19.25 -13.43 -80.01
C ARG A 2 -18.62 -13.34 -78.59
N VAL A 3 -17.42 -12.82 -78.31
CA VAL A 3 -16.57 -11.66 -78.76
C VAL A 3 -16.94 -10.29 -78.15
N ARG A 4 -16.10 -9.86 -77.18
CA ARG A 4 -15.56 -8.50 -76.86
C ARG A 4 -16.44 -7.50 -76.08
N ARG A 5 -15.91 -6.62 -75.21
CA ARG A 5 -14.52 -6.17 -74.87
C ARG A 5 -14.51 -5.42 -73.50
N PRO A 6 -13.33 -5.12 -72.93
CA PRO A 6 -13.11 -4.59 -71.57
C PRO A 6 -12.89 -3.07 -71.55
N SER A 7 -12.81 -2.47 -70.36
CA SER A 7 -12.15 -1.17 -70.12
C SER A 7 -11.64 -1.05 -68.67
N ALA A 8 -10.50 -0.39 -68.53
CA ALA A 8 -9.63 -0.30 -67.37
C ALA A 8 -10.09 0.73 -66.31
N ALA A 9 -9.67 0.54 -65.06
CA ALA A 9 -9.52 1.57 -64.03
C ALA A 9 -8.28 1.17 -63.20
N ILE A 10 -7.15 1.85 -63.29
CA ILE A 10 -6.76 3.10 -62.60
C ILE A 10 -6.97 3.02 -61.09
N ALA A 11 -5.84 3.05 -60.37
CA ALA A 11 -5.72 3.13 -58.93
C ALA A 11 -6.26 4.46 -58.39
N ALA A 12 -6.93 4.39 -57.24
CA ALA A 12 -7.01 5.49 -56.28
C ALA A 12 -7.22 4.92 -54.88
N THR A 13 -6.20 5.11 -54.04
CA THR A 13 -6.27 5.04 -52.58
C THR A 13 -7.41 5.91 -52.05
N ALA A 14 -8.29 5.33 -51.24
CA ALA A 14 -9.22 6.06 -50.40
C ALA A 14 -9.24 5.46 -49.00
N PHE A 15 -8.88 6.30 -48.02
CA PHE A 15 -9.12 6.11 -46.60
C PHE A 15 -10.59 5.76 -46.36
N ALA A 16 -10.87 4.69 -45.63
CA ALA A 16 -12.18 4.41 -45.06
C ALA A 16 -12.06 4.40 -43.53
N ALA A 17 -12.67 5.42 -42.94
CA ALA A 17 -12.82 5.62 -41.51
C ALA A 17 -13.55 4.43 -40.85
N GLY A 18 -12.99 3.91 -39.76
CA GLY A 18 -13.70 3.02 -38.85
C GLY A 18 -14.75 3.83 -38.10
N ALA A 19 -16.02 3.50 -38.31
CA ALA A 19 -17.14 4.09 -37.60
C ALA A 19 -17.09 3.71 -36.12
N SER A 20 -16.79 4.68 -35.26
CA SER A 20 -17.07 4.59 -33.82
C SER A 20 -18.57 4.67 -33.59
N LEU A 21 -19.13 3.60 -33.04
CA LEU A 21 -20.51 3.52 -32.60
C LEU A 21 -20.70 4.49 -31.42
N LEU A 22 -21.17 5.71 -31.68
CA LEU A 22 -21.62 6.64 -30.64
C LEU A 22 -22.95 6.12 -30.07
N ILE A 23 -22.89 5.53 -28.88
CA ILE A 23 -24.09 5.36 -28.05
C ILE A 23 -24.40 6.76 -27.49
N VAL A 24 -25.36 7.45 -28.12
CA VAL A 24 -25.96 8.65 -27.55
C VAL A 24 -26.84 8.20 -26.39
N ALA A 25 -26.26 8.13 -25.19
CA ALA A 25 -27.03 8.06 -23.96
C ALA A 25 -27.80 9.39 -23.83
N SER A 26 -29.12 9.32 -23.93
CA SER A 26 -30.01 10.46 -23.67
C SER A 26 -29.66 11.09 -22.34
N SER A 27 -29.21 12.35 -22.35
CA SER A 27 -29.02 13.17 -21.16
C SER A 27 -30.38 13.45 -20.53
N ARG A 28 -30.85 12.55 -19.67
CA ARG A 28 -31.77 12.95 -18.62
C ARG A 28 -30.99 13.89 -17.72
N SER A 29 -31.28 15.18 -17.82
CA SER A 29 -30.92 16.15 -16.80
C SER A 29 -31.49 15.65 -15.47
N ILE A 30 -30.62 15.03 -14.67
CA ILE A 30 -30.89 14.83 -13.25
C ILE A 30 -30.79 16.23 -12.67
N SER A 31 -31.93 16.91 -12.57
CA SER A 31 -32.12 17.99 -11.61
C SER A 31 -32.01 17.37 -10.23
N ALA A 32 -30.77 17.15 -9.78
CA ALA A 32 -30.50 16.89 -8.38
C ALA A 32 -30.89 18.19 -7.66
N GLN A 33 -32.13 18.23 -7.17
CA GLN A 33 -32.42 19.04 -6.00
C GLN A 33 -31.45 18.54 -4.95
N ALA A 34 -30.35 19.27 -4.75
CA ALA A 34 -29.45 19.02 -3.66
C ALA A 34 -30.29 19.18 -2.40
N GLU A 35 -30.70 18.04 -1.82
CA GLU A 35 -31.26 18.03 -0.48
C GLU A 35 -30.26 18.79 0.38
N SER A 36 -30.71 19.88 0.99
CA SER A 36 -29.88 20.70 1.86
C SER A 36 -29.54 19.86 3.09
N TRP A 37 -28.46 19.09 3.00
CA TRP A 37 -27.94 18.34 4.12
C TRP A 37 -27.42 19.33 5.15
N THR A 38 -28.15 19.43 6.26
CA THR A 38 -27.70 20.16 7.44
C THR A 38 -27.11 19.15 8.41
N PRO A 39 -25.82 19.27 8.78
CA PRO A 39 -25.23 18.35 9.74
C PRO A 39 -25.97 18.46 11.08
N PRO A 40 -26.21 17.33 11.77
CA PRO A 40 -26.89 17.33 13.07
C PRO A 40 -26.10 18.08 14.16
N HIS A 41 -24.83 18.38 13.90
CA HIS A 41 -23.93 19.09 14.81
C HIS A 41 -23.20 20.22 14.08
N ARG A 42 -22.85 21.27 14.82
CA ARG A 42 -21.99 22.34 14.31
C ARG A 42 -20.63 21.75 13.94
N MET A 43 -20.25 21.91 12.67
CA MET A 43 -18.87 21.62 12.26
C MET A 43 -17.94 22.66 12.88
N LEU A 44 -16.89 22.18 13.56
CA LEU A 44 -15.84 23.03 14.12
C LEU A 44 -14.80 23.43 13.08
N LEU A 45 -14.62 22.60 12.05
CA LEU A 45 -13.78 22.89 10.90
C LEU A 45 -14.57 23.80 9.93
N THR A 46 -14.13 25.03 9.75
CA THR A 46 -14.77 25.95 8.80
C THR A 46 -14.32 25.65 7.36
N PRO A 47 -15.11 26.00 6.34
CA PRO A 47 -14.72 25.83 4.94
C PRO A 47 -13.38 26.50 4.60
N GLU A 48 -13.13 27.69 5.15
CA GLU A 48 -11.90 28.45 4.91
C GLU A 48 -10.68 27.71 5.50
N ARG A 49 -10.84 27.14 6.70
CA ARG A 49 -9.78 26.37 7.36
C ARG A 49 -9.55 25.04 6.66
N ALA A 50 -10.61 24.37 6.21
CA ALA A 50 -10.48 23.16 5.39
C ALA A 50 -9.73 23.45 4.08
N LEU A 51 -10.06 24.54 3.39
CA LEU A 51 -9.36 24.96 2.18
C LEU A 51 -7.89 25.30 2.46
N ALA A 52 -7.59 25.96 3.58
CA ALA A 52 -6.21 26.22 3.98
C ALA A 52 -5.42 24.92 4.22
N MET A 53 -6.03 23.91 4.86
CA MET A 53 -5.41 22.60 5.06
C MET A 53 -5.21 21.83 3.74
N ILE A 54 -6.14 21.95 2.78
CA ILE A 54 -5.98 21.39 1.43
C ILE A 54 -4.79 22.06 0.72
N VAL A 55 -4.71 23.39 0.75
CA VAL A 55 -3.57 24.13 0.18
C VAL A 55 -2.26 23.73 0.85
N ALA A 56 -2.26 23.52 2.17
CA ALA A 56 -1.09 23.02 2.89
C ALA A 56 -0.66 21.64 2.38
N SER A 57 -1.61 20.75 2.13
CA SER A 57 -1.35 19.42 1.55
C SER A 57 -0.78 19.53 0.13
N ASP A 58 -1.46 20.26 -0.76
CA ASP A 58 -1.09 20.38 -2.18
C ASP A 58 0.29 21.02 -2.39
N ARG A 59 0.68 21.91 -1.46
CA ARG A 59 1.97 22.62 -1.51
C ARG A 59 3.03 22.03 -0.57
N HIS A 60 2.74 20.89 0.06
CA HIS A 60 3.64 20.24 1.03
C HIS A 60 4.11 21.17 2.16
N LEU A 61 3.22 22.04 2.66
CA LEU A 61 3.51 22.91 3.80
C LEU A 61 3.39 22.12 5.11
N GLU A 62 4.20 22.49 6.10
CA GLU A 62 4.18 21.91 7.45
C GLU A 62 3.21 22.64 8.40
N TYR A 63 2.57 23.72 7.94
CA TYR A 63 1.69 24.59 8.74
C TYR A 63 0.41 24.94 8.00
N VAL A 64 -0.60 25.44 8.74
CA VAL A 64 -1.82 26.00 8.16
C VAL A 64 -1.55 27.40 7.59
N PRO A 65 -1.73 27.64 6.27
CA PRO A 65 -1.42 28.93 5.67
C PRO A 65 -2.20 30.09 6.29
N GLY A 66 -1.48 31.16 6.61
CA GLY A 66 -2.01 32.36 7.25
C GLY A 66 -2.39 32.20 8.73
N GLU A 67 -2.14 31.05 9.36
CA GLU A 67 -2.40 30.85 10.79
C GLU A 67 -1.09 30.88 11.61
N VAL A 68 -1.02 31.77 12.59
CA VAL A 68 0.11 31.90 13.53
C VAL A 68 -0.41 31.91 14.96
N LEU A 69 0.25 31.18 15.85
CA LEU A 69 0.02 31.22 17.28
C LEU A 69 0.92 32.31 17.88
N VAL A 70 0.36 33.20 18.69
CA VAL A 70 1.11 34.27 19.36
C VAL A 70 0.81 34.30 20.84
N ARG A 71 1.87 34.34 21.65
CA ARG A 71 1.81 34.56 23.09
C ARG A 71 2.43 35.92 23.40
N PHE A 72 1.66 36.77 24.06
CA PHE A 72 2.13 38.08 24.50
C PHE A 72 2.87 37.98 25.84
N ARG A 73 3.78 38.92 26.12
CA ARG A 73 4.48 38.98 27.41
C ARG A 73 3.50 39.24 28.57
N PRO A 74 3.79 38.73 29.78
CA PRO A 74 2.99 39.03 30.97
C PRO A 74 2.82 40.55 31.17
N GLY A 75 1.61 40.99 31.50
CA GLY A 75 1.29 42.40 31.73
C GLY A 75 1.00 43.23 30.47
N VAL A 76 1.12 42.65 29.26
CA VAL A 76 0.71 43.31 28.03
C VAL A 76 -0.82 43.36 27.96
N GLY A 77 -1.39 44.55 28.16
CA GLY A 77 -2.82 44.81 27.97
C GLY A 77 -3.21 44.95 26.49
N VAL A 78 -4.51 45.10 26.23
CA VAL A 78 -5.10 45.18 24.87
C VAL A 78 -4.42 46.21 23.97
N ALA A 79 -4.04 47.38 24.50
CA ALA A 79 -3.33 48.41 23.73
C ALA A 79 -1.93 47.95 23.27
N GLY A 80 -1.24 47.14 24.07
CA GLY A 80 0.05 46.56 23.70
C GLY A 80 -0.10 45.41 22.69
N GLN A 81 -1.14 44.58 22.85
CA GLN A 81 -1.49 43.57 21.86
C GLN A 81 -1.77 44.22 20.50
N GLN A 82 -2.55 45.30 20.47
CA GLN A 82 -2.85 46.05 19.24
C GLN A 82 -1.59 46.62 18.57
N ARG A 83 -0.61 47.11 19.36
CA ARG A 83 0.67 47.59 18.81
C ARG A 83 1.44 46.47 18.12
N ALA A 84 1.57 45.32 18.77
CA ALA A 84 2.23 44.16 18.15
C ALA A 84 1.54 43.69 16.87
N LEU A 85 0.20 43.62 16.87
CA LEU A 85 -0.57 43.22 15.69
C LEU A 85 -0.50 44.23 14.53
N THR A 86 -0.08 45.48 14.79
CA THR A 86 0.15 46.48 13.73
C THR A 86 1.35 46.13 12.84
N ALA A 87 2.22 45.22 13.30
CA ALA A 87 3.31 44.67 12.48
C ALA A 87 2.80 43.82 11.30
N LEU A 88 1.59 43.26 11.42
CA LEU A 88 0.95 42.51 10.36
C LEU A 88 0.23 43.46 9.39
N ARG A 89 0.23 43.12 8.10
CA ARG A 89 -0.47 43.93 7.08
C ARG A 89 -1.99 43.93 7.28
N SER A 90 -2.55 42.83 7.75
CA SER A 90 -3.99 42.70 8.03
C SER A 90 -4.45 43.51 9.24
N ARG A 91 -3.53 43.86 10.16
CA ARG A 91 -3.78 44.65 11.38
C ARG A 91 -5.01 44.18 12.18
N PRO A 92 -5.08 42.90 12.57
CA PRO A 92 -6.25 42.35 13.26
C PRO A 92 -6.43 43.03 14.63
N ALA A 93 -7.69 43.16 15.07
CA ALA A 93 -7.98 43.63 16.41
C ALA A 93 -7.83 42.48 17.42
N PRO A 94 -7.28 42.70 18.62
CA PRO A 94 -7.16 41.67 19.66
C PRO A 94 -8.49 40.99 20.03
N ALA A 95 -9.61 41.71 19.88
CA ALA A 95 -10.96 41.20 20.14
C ALA A 95 -11.44 40.16 19.12
N ASP A 96 -10.88 40.16 17.91
CA ASP A 96 -11.25 39.25 16.82
C ASP A 96 -10.41 37.96 16.83
N LEU A 97 -9.39 37.89 17.69
CA LEU A 97 -8.52 36.73 17.79
C LEU A 97 -9.19 35.59 18.53
N ARG A 98 -8.89 34.36 18.10
CA ARG A 98 -9.31 33.16 18.83
C ARG A 98 -8.30 32.86 19.94
N TRP A 99 -8.71 33.02 21.18
CA TRP A 99 -7.88 32.72 22.35
C TRP A 99 -7.92 31.24 22.74
N ILE A 100 -6.75 30.69 23.08
CA ILE A 100 -6.49 29.32 23.52
C ILE A 100 -5.61 29.43 24.78
N GLY A 101 -6.23 29.63 25.94
CA GLY A 101 -5.49 29.97 27.16
C GLY A 101 -4.83 31.35 27.04
N ASP A 102 -3.52 31.43 27.23
CA ASP A 102 -2.68 32.64 27.10
C ASP A 102 -2.12 32.86 25.69
N THR A 103 -2.42 31.97 24.75
CA THR A 103 -2.05 32.06 23.34
C THR A 103 -3.24 32.51 22.49
N ALA A 104 -3.00 33.41 21.54
CA ALA A 104 -3.98 33.78 20.53
C ALA A 104 -3.62 33.14 19.18
N LEU A 105 -4.62 32.55 18.52
CA LEU A 105 -4.54 32.18 17.12
C LEU A 105 -4.91 33.40 16.27
N VAL A 106 -3.96 33.86 15.46
CA VAL A 106 -4.16 34.92 14.47
C VAL A 106 -4.31 34.27 13.11
N THR A 107 -5.33 34.71 12.36
CA THR A 107 -5.54 34.31 10.96
C THR A 107 -5.36 35.54 10.06
N ASP A 108 -4.35 35.52 9.21
CA ASP A 108 -4.05 36.58 8.25
C ASP A 108 -4.51 36.16 6.83
N PRO A 109 -5.44 36.92 6.21
CA PRO A 109 -5.89 36.63 4.85
C PRO A 109 -4.96 37.20 3.77
N VAL A 110 -4.04 38.11 4.11
CA VAL A 110 -3.15 38.82 3.18
C VAL A 110 -1.83 38.09 3.02
N GLU A 111 -1.17 37.74 4.14
CA GLU A 111 0.06 36.96 4.14
C GLU A 111 -0.26 35.51 4.50
N ARG A 112 0.03 34.59 3.57
CA ARG A 112 -0.30 33.17 3.71
C ARG A 112 0.88 32.35 4.22
N ASP A 113 2.09 32.89 4.19
CA ASP A 113 3.26 32.25 4.81
C ASP A 113 3.29 32.54 6.31
N ALA A 114 2.97 31.51 7.10
CA ALA A 114 2.92 31.62 8.56
C ALA A 114 4.30 31.87 9.19
N THR A 115 5.41 31.52 8.50
CA THR A 115 6.77 31.78 9.01
C THR A 115 7.12 33.26 8.95
N ILE A 116 6.63 33.97 7.91
CA ILE A 116 6.76 35.42 7.78
C ILE A 116 5.96 36.12 8.88
N LEU A 117 4.71 35.70 9.11
CA LEU A 117 3.87 36.22 10.18
C LEU A 117 4.51 36.03 11.56
N ALA A 118 5.00 34.82 11.85
CA ALA A 118 5.68 34.50 13.10
C ALA A 118 6.93 35.38 13.29
N THR A 119 7.72 35.57 12.24
CA THR A 119 8.92 36.43 12.27
C THR A 119 8.56 37.89 12.57
N GLN A 120 7.52 38.43 11.93
CA GLN A 120 7.06 39.81 12.14
C GLN A 120 6.57 40.04 13.58
N LEU A 121 5.83 39.07 14.14
CA LEU A 121 5.33 39.13 15.50
C LEU A 121 6.44 38.97 16.53
N ASN A 122 7.37 38.02 16.33
CA ASN A 122 8.51 37.82 17.23
C ASN A 122 9.44 39.05 17.32
N ALA A 123 9.45 39.91 16.31
CA ALA A 123 10.19 41.16 16.35
C ALA A 123 9.57 42.24 17.27
N GLN A 124 8.35 42.03 17.76
CA GLN A 124 7.64 43.02 18.58
C GLN A 124 7.99 42.88 20.07
N PRO A 125 8.22 43.99 20.78
CA PRO A 125 8.61 43.95 22.19
C PRO A 125 7.49 43.37 23.08
N GLU A 126 6.22 43.50 22.69
CA GLU A 126 5.09 42.93 23.42
C GLU A 126 4.92 41.42 23.24
N VAL A 127 5.55 40.81 22.24
CA VAL A 127 5.40 39.37 21.95
C VAL A 127 6.47 38.59 22.72
N ALA A 128 6.02 37.58 23.45
CA ALA A 128 6.91 36.63 24.10
C ALA A 128 7.40 35.58 23.08
N GLU A 129 6.48 35.09 22.25
CA GLU A 129 6.72 34.03 21.29
C GLU A 129 5.60 34.01 20.23
N ALA A 130 5.96 33.75 18.98
CA ALA A 130 5.04 33.49 17.89
C ALA A 130 5.56 32.36 17.01
N GLU A 131 4.70 31.44 16.60
CA GLU A 131 5.05 30.30 15.75
C GLU A 131 3.95 29.99 14.73
N PRO A 132 4.28 29.42 13.56
CA PRO A 132 3.29 28.88 12.66
C PRO A 132 2.37 27.88 13.37
N ASN A 133 1.09 27.84 13.00
CA ASN A 133 0.22 26.76 13.44
C ASN A 133 0.56 25.47 12.66
N TYR A 134 1.50 24.68 13.16
CA TYR A 134 2.01 23.47 12.51
C TYR A 134 0.94 22.36 12.38
N LEU A 135 0.97 21.67 11.24
CA LEU A 135 0.18 20.48 10.93
C LEU A 135 0.98 19.24 11.29
N TYR A 136 0.66 18.66 12.45
CA TYR A 136 1.14 17.32 12.79
C TYR A 136 0.31 16.28 12.06
N ARG A 137 0.98 15.39 11.32
CA ARG A 137 0.35 14.29 10.59
C ARG A 137 0.51 13.02 11.41
N ILE A 138 -0.56 12.22 11.46
CA ILE A 138 -0.43 10.81 11.86
C ILE A 138 0.45 10.17 10.78
N SER A 139 1.54 9.52 11.17
CA SER A 139 2.45 8.84 10.23
C SER A 139 2.56 7.39 10.64
N ASN A 140 1.94 6.50 9.86
CA ASN A 140 2.11 5.05 9.98
C ASN A 140 3.34 4.60 9.19
N THR A 141 4.50 5.17 9.50
CA THR A 141 5.77 4.70 8.96
C THR A 141 6.20 3.45 9.74
N PRO A 142 6.38 2.29 9.07
CA PRO A 142 6.83 1.05 9.72
C PRO A 142 8.14 1.20 10.50
N ASN A 143 8.23 0.53 11.64
CA ASN A 143 9.45 0.49 12.47
C ASN A 143 10.44 -0.62 12.05
N ASP A 144 10.08 -1.36 11.01
CA ASP A 144 10.81 -2.53 10.49
C ASP A 144 12.11 -2.07 9.79
N PRO A 145 13.29 -2.61 10.17
CA PRO A 145 14.59 -2.08 9.70
C PRO A 145 14.76 -2.08 8.17
N GLY A 146 14.16 -3.04 7.48
CA GLY A 146 14.22 -3.19 6.03
C GLY A 146 13.32 -2.21 5.27
N PHE A 147 12.31 -1.61 5.91
CA PHE A 147 11.35 -0.71 5.25
C PHE A 147 12.07 0.49 4.61
N MET A 148 12.86 1.22 5.41
CA MET A 148 13.59 2.39 4.92
C MET A 148 14.82 2.04 4.08
N GLN A 149 15.40 0.86 4.28
CA GLN A 149 16.69 0.50 3.70
C GLN A 149 16.58 -0.23 2.36
N ARG A 150 15.51 -1.02 2.17
CA ARG A 150 15.39 -1.97 1.06
C ARG A 150 14.07 -1.84 0.28
N GLN A 151 12.98 -1.46 0.94
CA GLN A 151 11.65 -1.43 0.32
C GLN A 151 11.31 -0.11 -0.39
N TRP A 152 12.20 0.31 -1.30
CA TRP A 152 11.99 1.50 -2.14
C TRP A 152 10.67 1.46 -2.91
N ASN A 153 10.21 0.26 -3.26
CA ASN A 153 8.96 0.00 -3.96
C ASN A 153 7.74 0.44 -3.14
N LEU A 154 7.74 0.22 -1.82
CA LEU A 154 6.61 0.63 -0.97
C LEU A 154 6.59 2.15 -0.77
N ALA A 155 7.76 2.78 -0.71
CA ALA A 155 7.87 4.24 -0.73
C ALA A 155 7.38 4.82 -2.06
N ALA A 156 7.73 4.20 -3.20
CA ALA A 156 7.28 4.63 -4.53
C ALA A 156 5.77 4.50 -4.73
N LEU A 157 5.13 3.56 -4.03
CA LEU A 157 3.67 3.40 -3.99
C LEU A 157 2.99 4.32 -2.96
N ASP A 158 3.76 5.10 -2.19
CA ASP A 158 3.27 5.95 -1.11
C ASP A 158 2.43 5.17 -0.07
N MET A 159 2.93 3.98 0.27
CA MET A 159 2.27 3.09 1.24
C MET A 159 2.08 3.70 2.63
N PRO A 160 3.01 4.52 3.20
CA PRO A 160 2.75 5.20 4.46
C PRO A 160 1.43 5.98 4.47
N ARG A 161 1.16 6.77 3.42
CA ARG A 161 -0.11 7.49 3.30
C ARG A 161 -1.30 6.55 3.10
N ALA A 162 -1.12 5.44 2.40
CA ALA A 162 -2.18 4.43 2.28
C ALA A 162 -2.51 3.77 3.64
N TRP A 163 -1.51 3.51 4.48
CA TRP A 163 -1.71 2.95 5.82
C TRP A 163 -2.28 3.94 6.82
N ASP A 164 -2.14 5.24 6.61
CA ASP A 164 -2.89 6.26 7.37
C ASP A 164 -4.41 6.17 7.11
N ILE A 165 -4.82 5.67 5.94
CA ILE A 165 -6.24 5.48 5.56
C ILE A 165 -6.73 4.09 5.97
N ASN A 166 -5.96 3.04 5.68
CA ASN A 166 -6.29 1.65 5.99
C ASN A 166 -5.05 0.92 6.52
N PRO A 167 -4.87 0.82 7.85
CA PRO A 167 -3.66 0.29 8.46
C PRO A 167 -3.53 -1.23 8.24
N GLY A 168 -2.94 -1.64 7.12
CA GLY A 168 -2.58 -3.04 6.84
C GLY A 168 -3.73 -3.95 6.42
N ALA A 169 -4.88 -3.40 5.99
CA ALA A 169 -6.11 -4.12 5.64
C ALA A 169 -6.81 -4.83 6.84
N SER A 170 -7.76 -5.72 6.55
CA SER A 170 -8.58 -6.41 7.56
C SER A 170 -8.07 -7.82 7.85
N ASP A 171 -8.09 -8.20 9.12
CA ASP A 171 -7.83 -9.54 9.66
C ASP A 171 -8.90 -10.60 9.30
N ASN A 172 -10.01 -10.17 8.70
CA ASN A 172 -11.02 -11.05 8.11
C ASN A 172 -10.78 -11.33 6.63
N LEU A 173 -9.80 -10.68 6.00
CA LEU A 173 -9.46 -10.90 4.61
C LEU A 173 -8.38 -12.00 4.52
N THR A 174 -8.65 -13.00 3.67
CA THR A 174 -7.69 -14.06 3.35
C THR A 174 -7.15 -13.87 1.94
N VAL A 175 -5.83 -13.82 1.81
CA VAL A 175 -5.10 -13.82 0.54
C VAL A 175 -4.48 -15.19 0.34
N ALA A 176 -4.85 -15.89 -0.72
CA ALA A 176 -4.20 -17.14 -1.11
C ALA A 176 -2.95 -16.87 -1.95
N VAL A 177 -1.86 -17.52 -1.57
CA VAL A 177 -0.60 -17.49 -2.30
C VAL A 177 -0.46 -18.85 -2.98
N VAL A 178 -0.81 -18.88 -4.27
CA VAL A 178 -0.77 -20.07 -5.12
C VAL A 178 0.59 -20.11 -5.82
N ASP A 179 1.56 -20.82 -5.24
CA ASP A 179 3.00 -20.68 -5.55
C ASP A 179 3.80 -21.94 -5.13
N THR A 180 5.10 -21.82 -4.80
CA THR A 180 5.96 -22.88 -4.25
C THR A 180 5.63 -23.24 -2.80
N GLY A 181 4.68 -22.53 -2.19
CA GLY A 181 4.20 -22.72 -0.82
C GLY A 181 4.64 -21.60 0.12
N ILE A 182 4.16 -21.66 1.35
CA ILE A 182 4.67 -20.91 2.51
C ILE A 182 4.84 -21.96 3.60
N THR A 183 6.05 -22.10 4.15
CA THR A 183 6.28 -23.11 5.20
C THR A 183 5.36 -22.83 6.39
N ALA A 184 4.48 -23.78 6.70
CA ALA A 184 3.40 -23.61 7.68
C ALA A 184 3.66 -24.36 9.00
N VAL A 185 4.88 -24.86 9.21
CA VAL A 185 5.27 -25.61 10.41
C VAL A 185 6.72 -25.36 10.79
N THR A 186 7.02 -25.50 12.09
CA THR A 186 8.39 -25.46 12.60
C THR A 186 8.78 -26.83 13.13
N ARG A 187 9.47 -27.64 12.31
CA ARG A 187 9.99 -28.97 12.65
C ARG A 187 10.96 -29.49 11.59
N SER A 188 11.73 -30.51 11.94
CA SER A 188 12.62 -31.21 11.00
C SER A 188 11.94 -32.40 10.33
N TYR A 189 12.30 -32.63 9.07
CA TYR A 189 11.91 -33.82 8.32
C TYR A 189 13.13 -34.53 7.76
N SER A 190 12.97 -35.83 7.53
CA SER A 190 14.04 -36.64 7.00
C SER A 190 13.76 -37.05 5.55
N PHE A 191 14.69 -36.76 4.66
CA PHE A 191 14.57 -37.07 3.23
C PHE A 191 15.77 -37.88 2.75
N LEU A 192 15.53 -38.77 1.78
CA LEU A 192 16.61 -39.41 1.03
C LEU A 192 17.08 -38.46 -0.07
N THR A 193 18.39 -38.24 -0.18
CA THR A 193 19.01 -37.45 -1.24
C THR A 193 20.28 -38.10 -1.76
N TRP A 194 20.71 -37.69 -2.95
CA TRP A 194 21.94 -38.15 -3.58
C TRP A 194 23.04 -37.10 -3.41
N ASN A 195 24.18 -37.50 -2.85
CA ASN A 195 25.31 -36.59 -2.62
C ASN A 195 26.39 -36.59 -3.72
N GLY A 196 26.10 -37.22 -4.86
CA GLY A 196 27.08 -37.46 -5.93
C GLY A 196 27.74 -38.84 -5.89
N ARG A 197 27.64 -39.59 -4.78
CA ARG A 197 28.28 -40.92 -4.63
C ARG A 197 27.34 -42.00 -4.10
N THR A 198 26.52 -41.67 -3.11
CA THR A 198 25.60 -42.62 -2.47
C THR A 198 24.29 -41.91 -2.11
N THR A 199 23.23 -42.69 -2.00
CA THR A 199 22.01 -42.25 -1.32
C THR A 199 22.31 -42.04 0.15
N GLN A 200 21.86 -40.93 0.72
CA GLN A 200 21.98 -40.61 2.12
C GLN A 200 20.67 -40.04 2.66
N GLN A 201 20.41 -40.27 3.94
CA GLN A 201 19.29 -39.67 4.64
C GLN A 201 19.74 -38.36 5.30
N VAL A 202 19.05 -37.26 5.01
CA VAL A 202 19.34 -35.93 5.57
C VAL A 202 18.17 -35.44 6.40
N SER A 203 18.46 -34.82 7.54
CA SER A 203 17.46 -34.13 8.36
C SER A 203 17.46 -32.65 7.98
N VAL A 204 16.33 -32.16 7.46
CA VAL A 204 16.17 -30.77 7.01
C VAL A 204 15.22 -30.06 7.97
N PRO A 205 15.67 -28.99 8.66
CA PRO A 205 14.80 -28.18 9.50
C PRO A 205 13.95 -27.25 8.63
N TYR A 206 12.65 -27.18 8.92
CA TYR A 206 11.74 -26.18 8.37
C TYR A 206 11.18 -25.32 9.49
N GLY A 207 10.94 -24.06 9.19
CA GLY A 207 10.38 -23.08 10.10
C GLY A 207 9.38 -22.19 9.38
N ILE A 208 8.31 -21.84 10.08
CA ILE A 208 7.54 -20.64 9.72
C ILE A 208 8.52 -19.46 9.80
N SER A 209 8.48 -18.55 8.81
CA SER A 209 9.30 -17.33 8.86
C SER A 209 9.10 -16.64 10.21
N PRO A 210 10.16 -16.17 10.89
CA PRO A 210 10.02 -15.48 12.16
C PRO A 210 9.20 -14.18 12.04
N ASP A 211 9.06 -13.67 10.81
CA ASP A 211 8.29 -12.47 10.48
C ASP A 211 6.84 -12.76 9.99
N PHE A 212 6.40 -14.01 10.13
CA PHE A 212 5.00 -14.39 9.98
C PHE A 212 4.42 -14.86 11.30
N SER A 213 3.36 -14.19 11.74
CA SER A 213 2.47 -14.74 12.76
C SER A 213 1.84 -16.05 12.28
N ALA A 214 2.17 -17.15 12.95
CA ALA A 214 1.58 -18.46 12.69
C ALA A 214 0.05 -18.45 12.80
N ALA A 215 -0.53 -17.54 13.60
CA ALA A 215 -1.98 -17.38 13.74
C ALA A 215 -2.65 -16.75 12.50
N ARG A 216 -1.89 -16.09 11.62
CA ARG A 216 -2.38 -15.53 10.36
C ARG A 216 -2.27 -16.51 9.20
N LEU A 217 -1.55 -17.62 9.36
CA LEU A 217 -1.52 -18.70 8.37
C LEU A 217 -2.79 -19.56 8.53
N VAL A 218 -3.71 -19.44 7.58
CA VAL A 218 -4.90 -20.30 7.52
C VAL A 218 -4.59 -21.63 6.84
N THR A 219 -5.57 -22.54 6.82
CA THR A 219 -5.41 -23.93 6.36
C THR A 219 -4.59 -24.04 5.07
N PRO A 220 -3.34 -24.54 5.16
CA PRO A 220 -2.45 -24.66 4.02
C PRO A 220 -2.75 -25.95 3.23
N ARG A 221 -2.42 -25.97 1.94
CA ARG A 221 -2.54 -27.18 1.12
C ARG A 221 -1.39 -27.34 0.14
N ASP A 222 -0.85 -28.55 0.10
CA ASP A 222 0.12 -29.02 -0.88
C ASP A 222 -0.58 -29.90 -1.91
N PHE A 223 -0.44 -29.57 -3.19
CA PHE A 223 -1.01 -30.33 -4.32
C PHE A 223 0.06 -31.12 -5.09
N VAL A 224 1.34 -30.98 -4.75
CA VAL A 224 2.44 -31.47 -5.60
C VAL A 224 3.37 -32.46 -4.92
N PHE A 225 3.70 -32.26 -3.64
CA PHE A 225 4.77 -33.03 -3.01
C PHE A 225 4.26 -34.18 -2.15
N TRP A 226 3.31 -33.91 -1.25
CA TRP A 226 2.82 -34.90 -0.28
C TRP A 226 1.50 -34.50 0.41
N ASP A 227 0.96 -35.38 1.25
CA ASP A 227 -0.22 -35.15 2.10
C ASP A 227 0.10 -34.51 3.46
N GLY A 228 1.38 -34.17 3.69
CA GLY A 228 1.84 -33.46 4.87
C GLY A 228 1.57 -31.95 4.84
N PRO A 229 2.10 -31.19 5.81
CA PRO A 229 1.97 -29.74 5.77
C PRO A 229 2.81 -29.14 4.64
N VAL A 230 2.42 -27.95 4.21
CA VAL A 230 3.15 -27.21 3.17
C VAL A 230 4.55 -26.85 3.68
N LEU A 231 5.55 -27.26 2.89
CA LEU A 231 6.95 -26.87 3.04
C LEU A 231 7.36 -26.11 1.79
N ASP A 232 7.86 -24.89 1.96
CA ASP A 232 8.41 -24.13 0.85
C ASP A 232 9.91 -24.43 0.73
N MET A 233 10.27 -25.36 -0.16
CA MET A 233 11.67 -25.74 -0.39
C MET A 233 12.36 -24.87 -1.44
N HIS A 234 11.63 -23.94 -2.09
CA HIS A 234 12.16 -23.01 -3.07
C HIS A 234 12.29 -21.60 -2.49
N GLY A 235 11.38 -21.18 -1.62
CA GLY A 235 11.36 -19.85 -0.99
C GLY A 235 10.63 -18.77 -1.79
N HIS A 236 10.19 -19.05 -3.03
CA HIS A 236 9.54 -18.04 -3.88
C HIS A 236 8.17 -17.64 -3.32
N GLY A 237 7.33 -18.62 -2.98
CA GLY A 237 6.03 -18.37 -2.37
C GLY A 237 6.12 -17.67 -1.01
N THR A 238 7.12 -18.00 -0.18
CA THR A 238 7.41 -17.27 1.07
C THR A 238 7.76 -15.80 0.79
N HIS A 239 8.62 -15.51 -0.20
CA HIS A 239 8.98 -14.15 -0.57
C HIS A 239 7.78 -13.35 -1.13
N VAL A 240 6.94 -13.98 -1.96
CA VAL A 240 5.68 -13.41 -2.45
C VAL A 240 4.74 -13.08 -1.29
N ALA A 241 4.59 -14.01 -0.35
CA ALA A 241 3.77 -13.81 0.85
C ALA A 241 4.29 -12.67 1.73
N SER A 242 5.62 -12.49 1.82
CA SER A 242 6.23 -11.39 2.58
C SER A 242 5.80 -10.04 2.04
N THR A 243 5.91 -9.85 0.72
CA THR A 243 5.45 -8.63 0.05
C THR A 243 3.97 -8.34 0.31
N ILE A 244 3.15 -9.39 0.35
CA ILE A 244 1.70 -9.26 0.59
C ILE A 244 1.41 -8.89 2.05
N GLY A 245 2.02 -9.56 3.02
CA GLY A 245 1.58 -9.46 4.41
C GLY A 245 2.47 -10.16 5.43
N GLU A 246 3.78 -10.00 5.34
CA GLU A 246 4.63 -10.17 6.54
C GLU A 246 4.17 -9.24 7.67
N ASP A 247 4.47 -9.62 8.91
CA ASP A 247 4.14 -8.77 10.05
C ASP A 247 4.84 -7.41 9.91
N THR A 248 4.25 -6.35 10.45
CA THR A 248 4.77 -4.99 10.29
C THR A 248 4.59 -4.26 11.60
N ASN A 249 5.53 -3.38 11.92
CA ASN A 249 5.71 -2.74 13.21
C ASN A 249 6.18 -3.68 14.34
N ASN A 250 6.89 -4.76 14.01
CA ASN A 250 7.43 -5.70 14.99
C ASN A 250 8.95 -5.57 15.18
N SER A 251 9.58 -4.57 14.54
CA SER A 251 11.02 -4.30 14.57
C SER A 251 11.89 -5.41 13.96
N LEU A 252 11.32 -6.26 13.11
CA LEU A 252 12.00 -7.33 12.40
C LEU A 252 11.93 -7.07 10.89
N ALA A 253 12.89 -7.61 10.14
CA ALA A 253 12.85 -7.73 8.68
C ALA A 253 12.26 -6.53 7.90
N GLU A 254 11.09 -6.69 7.27
CA GLU A 254 10.49 -5.80 6.27
C GLU A 254 9.01 -5.53 6.59
N ALA A 255 8.33 -4.68 5.81
CA ALA A 255 6.91 -4.41 5.94
C ALA A 255 6.08 -5.07 4.83
N GLY A 256 4.97 -5.71 5.18
CA GLY A 256 4.00 -6.25 4.23
C GLY A 256 3.00 -5.18 3.78
N ILE A 257 2.51 -5.22 2.53
CA ILE A 257 1.52 -4.24 2.04
C ILE A 257 0.22 -4.30 2.86
N ALA A 258 -0.27 -5.50 3.11
CA ALA A 258 -1.52 -5.80 3.80
C ALA A 258 -1.22 -6.65 5.06
N TYR A 259 -0.34 -6.14 5.92
CA TYR A 259 0.24 -6.86 7.06
C TYR A 259 -0.74 -7.40 8.12
N ARG A 260 -2.05 -7.09 8.04
CA ARG A 260 -3.08 -7.67 8.92
C ARG A 260 -3.86 -8.81 8.29
N VAL A 261 -3.71 -9.09 7.00
CA VAL A 261 -4.46 -10.16 6.34
C VAL A 261 -4.03 -11.54 6.84
N LYS A 262 -4.92 -12.50 6.63
CA LYS A 262 -4.61 -13.92 6.73
C LYS A 262 -3.99 -14.38 5.41
N LEU A 263 -2.95 -15.21 5.49
CA LEU A 263 -2.29 -15.81 4.34
C LEU A 263 -2.71 -17.28 4.24
N MET A 264 -3.12 -17.71 3.04
CA MET A 264 -3.42 -19.12 2.75
C MET A 264 -2.30 -19.70 1.88
N PRO A 265 -1.43 -20.56 2.44
CA PRO A 265 -0.38 -21.23 1.67
C PRO A 265 -0.98 -22.28 0.73
N VAL A 266 -0.79 -22.12 -0.58
CA VAL A 266 -1.27 -23.07 -1.58
C VAL A 266 -0.10 -23.45 -2.49
N LYS A 267 0.48 -24.64 -2.26
CA LYS A 267 1.65 -25.10 -3.00
C LYS A 267 1.22 -25.89 -4.24
N VAL A 268 1.55 -25.34 -5.41
CA VAL A 268 1.23 -25.91 -6.74
C VAL A 268 2.46 -26.05 -7.63
N CYS A 269 3.63 -25.69 -7.12
CA CYS A 269 4.89 -25.75 -7.84
C CYS A 269 5.87 -26.66 -7.12
N VAL A 270 6.55 -27.51 -7.89
CA VAL A 270 7.73 -28.25 -7.43
C VAL A 270 8.99 -27.43 -7.67
N GLY A 271 9.99 -27.60 -6.82
CA GLY A 271 11.33 -27.04 -6.97
C GLY A 271 12.39 -28.12 -7.18
N PHE A 272 13.65 -27.69 -7.18
CA PHE A 272 14.80 -28.58 -7.26
C PHE A 272 14.77 -29.70 -6.20
N TRP A 273 14.50 -29.33 -4.94
CA TRP A 273 14.61 -30.26 -3.80
C TRP A 273 13.52 -31.32 -3.78
N GLU A 274 12.27 -30.95 -4.07
CA GLU A 274 11.16 -31.91 -4.16
C GLU A 274 11.45 -32.98 -5.21
N VAL A 275 11.91 -32.57 -6.40
CA VAL A 275 12.27 -33.50 -7.46
C VAL A 275 13.45 -34.37 -7.04
N GLN A 276 14.50 -33.79 -6.45
CA GLN A 276 15.66 -34.55 -5.96
C GLN A 276 15.24 -35.62 -4.94
N PHE A 277 14.40 -35.26 -3.96
CA PHE A 277 13.96 -36.18 -2.91
C PHE A 277 13.09 -37.31 -3.46
N VAL A 278 12.12 -37.01 -4.32
CA VAL A 278 11.26 -38.03 -4.94
C VAL A 278 12.08 -38.98 -5.82
N MET A 279 12.95 -38.45 -6.67
CA MET A 279 13.77 -39.28 -7.56
C MET A 279 14.73 -40.18 -6.76
N THR A 280 15.33 -39.65 -5.69
CA THR A 280 16.20 -40.46 -4.84
C THR A 280 15.41 -41.56 -4.10
N ALA A 281 14.26 -41.20 -3.52
CA ALA A 281 13.43 -42.15 -2.77
C ALA A 281 12.85 -43.27 -3.64
N THR A 282 12.64 -43.00 -4.93
CA THR A 282 12.18 -43.99 -5.92
C THR A 282 13.31 -44.81 -6.55
N GLY A 283 14.56 -44.58 -6.14
CA GLY A 283 15.71 -45.38 -6.54
C GLY A 283 16.44 -44.90 -7.80
N TYR A 284 16.11 -43.72 -8.34
CA TYR A 284 16.86 -43.12 -9.44
C TYR A 284 18.21 -42.61 -8.96
N ARG A 285 19.26 -43.41 -9.17
CA ARG A 285 20.63 -43.08 -8.77
C ARG A 285 21.24 -42.04 -9.70
N GLY A 286 21.95 -41.07 -9.13
CA GLY A 286 22.66 -40.05 -9.91
C GLY A 286 21.76 -39.02 -10.58
N PHE A 287 20.46 -38.98 -10.25
CA PHE A 287 19.58 -37.92 -10.75
C PHE A 287 20.01 -36.58 -10.14
N VAL A 288 20.31 -35.63 -11.01
CA VAL A 288 20.62 -34.23 -10.68
C VAL A 288 19.66 -33.39 -11.52
N PRO A 289 18.67 -32.70 -10.90
CA PRO A 289 17.74 -31.86 -11.63
C PRO A 289 18.51 -30.75 -12.38
N THR A 290 18.15 -30.52 -13.64
CA THR A 290 18.77 -29.49 -14.50
C THR A 290 18.03 -28.16 -14.48
N ASP A 291 16.83 -28.12 -13.88
CA ASP A 291 15.89 -27.00 -13.82
C ASP A 291 15.24 -26.86 -12.43
N SER A 292 14.76 -25.64 -12.13
CA SER A 292 14.21 -25.22 -10.82
C SER A 292 12.80 -25.75 -10.53
N GLY A 293 12.35 -26.80 -11.22
CA GLY A 293 10.98 -27.30 -11.15
C GLY A 293 9.96 -26.45 -11.93
N GLY A 294 8.69 -26.51 -11.56
CA GLY A 294 7.60 -25.85 -12.29
C GLY A 294 6.22 -26.08 -11.69
N CYS A 295 5.22 -25.40 -12.25
CA CYS A 295 3.83 -25.45 -11.79
C CYS A 295 2.96 -26.01 -12.92
N ALA A 296 2.46 -27.22 -12.76
CA ALA A 296 1.58 -27.81 -13.76
C ALA A 296 0.19 -27.16 -13.72
N THR A 297 -0.42 -27.01 -14.90
CA THR A 297 -1.71 -26.31 -15.02
C THR A 297 -2.83 -26.98 -14.22
N SER A 298 -2.80 -28.30 -14.07
CA SER A 298 -3.71 -29.08 -13.23
C SER A 298 -3.69 -28.61 -11.78
N GLU A 299 -2.50 -28.54 -11.18
CA GLU A 299 -2.30 -28.20 -9.77
C GLU A 299 -2.57 -26.71 -9.54
N ILE A 300 -2.27 -25.84 -10.51
CA ILE A 300 -2.70 -24.44 -10.47
C ILE A 300 -4.24 -24.35 -10.39
N VAL A 301 -4.95 -25.10 -11.22
CA VAL A 301 -6.42 -25.13 -11.22
C VAL A 301 -6.96 -25.68 -9.89
N GLU A 302 -6.38 -26.75 -9.36
CA GLU A 302 -6.74 -27.29 -8.05
C GLU A 302 -6.50 -26.28 -6.92
N GLY A 303 -5.35 -25.60 -6.94
CA GLY A 303 -5.00 -24.56 -5.99
C GLY A 303 -5.96 -23.36 -6.02
N ILE A 304 -6.33 -22.89 -7.22
CA ILE A 304 -7.31 -21.81 -7.38
C ILE A 304 -8.67 -22.23 -6.81
N ARG A 305 -9.13 -23.45 -7.13
CA ARG A 305 -10.41 -23.97 -6.62
C ARG A 305 -10.39 -24.09 -5.10
N TYR A 306 -9.35 -24.69 -4.55
CA TYR A 306 -9.17 -24.81 -3.11
C TYR A 306 -9.20 -23.44 -2.43
N ALA A 307 -8.47 -22.46 -2.96
CA ALA A 307 -8.44 -21.12 -2.40
C ALA A 307 -9.84 -20.49 -2.37
N ALA A 308 -10.58 -20.56 -3.48
CA ALA A 308 -11.93 -20.03 -3.59
C ALA A 308 -12.90 -20.75 -2.63
N ASP A 309 -12.87 -22.09 -2.62
CA ASP A 309 -13.75 -22.93 -1.81
C ASP A 309 -13.48 -22.77 -0.30
N ASN A 310 -12.26 -22.39 0.08
CA ASN A 310 -11.85 -22.16 1.46
C ASN A 310 -11.84 -20.66 1.85
N GLY A 311 -12.56 -19.82 1.09
CA GLY A 311 -12.91 -18.47 1.50
C GLY A 311 -11.85 -17.40 1.24
N ALA A 312 -10.81 -17.69 0.45
CA ALA A 312 -9.88 -16.66 -0.01
C ALA A 312 -10.65 -15.56 -0.77
N LYS A 313 -10.33 -14.30 -0.48
CA LYS A 313 -10.93 -13.13 -1.14
C LYS A 313 -10.05 -12.57 -2.24
N VAL A 314 -8.76 -12.87 -2.19
CA VAL A 314 -7.77 -12.53 -3.20
C VAL A 314 -6.92 -13.77 -3.44
N ILE A 315 -6.61 -14.06 -4.69
CA ILE A 315 -5.69 -15.13 -5.09
C ILE A 315 -4.53 -14.47 -5.83
N ASN A 316 -3.31 -14.62 -5.29
CA ASN A 316 -2.09 -14.19 -5.96
C ASN A 316 -1.48 -15.35 -6.74
N LEU A 317 -1.15 -15.09 -8.01
CA LEU A 317 -0.48 -16.02 -8.92
C LEU A 317 0.78 -15.33 -9.46
N SER A 318 1.91 -15.48 -8.77
CA SER A 318 3.21 -14.92 -9.20
C SER A 318 3.94 -15.89 -10.15
N LEU A 319 3.21 -16.36 -11.16
CA LEU A 319 3.65 -17.40 -12.09
C LEU A 319 3.08 -17.13 -13.49
N GLY A 320 3.79 -17.55 -14.54
CA GLY A 320 3.39 -17.30 -15.92
C GLY A 320 4.20 -18.08 -16.94
N ALA A 321 3.70 -18.15 -18.18
CA ALA A 321 4.36 -18.83 -19.30
C ALA A 321 4.08 -18.09 -20.62
N THR A 322 5.08 -18.06 -21.52
CA THR A 322 4.98 -17.48 -22.87
C THR A 322 4.44 -18.52 -23.85
N ARG A 323 3.12 -18.60 -24.00
CA ARG A 323 2.51 -19.40 -25.07
C ARG A 323 2.48 -18.64 -26.38
#